data_AF-A0A8C2V949-F1
#
_entry.id   AF-A0A8C2V949-F1
#
_cell.length_a   1.000
_cell.length_b   1.000
_cell.length_c   1.000
_cell.angle_alpha   90.00
_cell.angle_beta   90.00
_cell.angle_gamma   90.00
#
_symmetry.space_group_name_H-M   'P 1'
#
loop_
_entity.id
_entity.type
_entity.pdbx_description
1 polymer ?
#
loop_
_entity_poly.entity_id
_entity_poly.type
_entity_poly.pdbx_seq_one_letter_code
_entity_poly.pdbx_strand_id
1 'polypeptide(L)'
;QLLQAGDPTSRRPTPMSPGHTVGARRPPCQRPPAPHQARPRKITFEDELTSRALLGARKPAAAGPHPVPDYELKYPPLRSERARSCYVAVFQDQHAELQKLQHEVVATQAKLQQLETRLRALPRPRSQEEARATARVWQELEKKRRDPGFQHRQARCLYLKGKLRHLKTQIQKFDDQTDSEGSAYF
;
A
#
# COMPACT_ATOMS: atom_id res chain seq x y z
N GLN A 1 -2.38 42.11 -48.52
CA GLN A 1 -2.31 41.66 -49.93
C GLN A 1 -1.01 40.85 -50.04
N LEU A 2 -1.07 39.51 -50.20
CA LEU A 2 -1.06 38.78 -51.48
C LEU A 2 0.30 38.92 -52.20
N LEU A 3 1.04 37.91 -52.70
CA LEU A 3 0.98 36.41 -52.75
C LEU A 3 2.47 35.89 -52.66
N GLN A 4 2.88 34.61 -52.70
CA GLN A 4 2.24 33.28 -52.88
C GLN A 4 3.06 32.17 -52.15
N ALA A 5 2.97 30.91 -52.59
CA ALA A 5 3.82 29.77 -52.22
C ALA A 5 4.21 28.94 -53.48
N GLY A 6 5.20 28.04 -53.38
CA GLY A 6 5.51 27.07 -54.44
C GLY A 6 6.83 26.29 -54.31
N ASP A 7 6.78 25.08 -53.73
CA ASP A 7 7.73 23.97 -53.96
C ASP A 7 7.17 23.15 -55.16
N PRO A 8 7.98 22.49 -56.01
CA PRO A 8 8.16 21.05 -55.78
C PRO A 8 9.49 20.42 -56.29
N THR A 9 10.13 19.65 -55.41
CA THR A 9 10.78 18.32 -55.65
C THR A 9 11.57 18.04 -56.95
N SER A 10 12.77 17.45 -56.79
CA SER A 10 13.35 16.56 -57.82
C SER A 10 13.81 15.22 -57.25
N ARG A 11 13.32 14.13 -57.84
CA ARG A 11 13.71 12.74 -57.52
C ARG A 11 14.98 12.32 -58.27
N ARG A 12 15.78 11.43 -57.69
CA ARG A 12 16.31 10.26 -58.43
C ARG A 12 16.70 9.08 -57.53
N PRO A 13 16.54 7.80 -57.96
CA PRO A 13 16.71 6.63 -57.10
C PRO A 13 17.90 5.71 -57.47
N THR A 14 18.23 4.80 -56.53
CA THR A 14 18.81 3.42 -56.62
C THR A 14 19.62 2.96 -57.85
N PRO A 15 20.67 2.13 -57.64
CA PRO A 15 20.47 0.67 -57.78
C PRO A 15 21.21 -0.22 -56.76
N MET A 16 20.83 -1.50 -56.70
CA MET A 16 21.44 -2.58 -55.92
C MET A 16 22.26 -3.55 -56.78
N SER A 17 22.97 -4.49 -56.12
CA SER A 17 23.27 -5.91 -56.50
C SER A 17 24.77 -6.26 -56.53
N PRO A 18 25.17 -7.55 -56.63
CA PRO A 18 24.87 -8.64 -55.68
C PRO A 18 26.14 -9.47 -55.35
N GLY A 19 26.04 -10.51 -54.51
CA GLY A 19 27.14 -11.49 -54.37
C GLY A 19 26.97 -12.49 -53.22
N HIS A 20 26.89 -13.79 -53.54
CA HIS A 20 26.67 -14.86 -52.58
C HIS A 20 27.82 -15.88 -52.63
N THR A 21 28.29 -16.36 -51.48
CA THR A 21 29.04 -17.63 -51.39
C THR A 21 28.61 -18.42 -50.16
N VAL A 22 28.19 -19.67 -50.40
CA VAL A 22 27.77 -20.65 -49.40
C VAL A 22 28.99 -21.30 -48.75
N GLY A 23 28.94 -21.52 -47.43
CA GLY A 23 29.94 -22.28 -46.68
C GLY A 23 29.33 -22.95 -45.45
N ALA A 24 28.71 -24.12 -45.64
CA ALA A 24 28.00 -24.83 -44.56
C ALA A 24 28.95 -25.67 -43.69
N ARG A 25 28.93 -25.48 -42.36
CA ARG A 25 29.28 -26.52 -41.37
C ARG A 25 28.30 -26.47 -40.18
N ARG A 26 27.97 -27.66 -39.65
CA ARG A 26 26.87 -27.93 -38.71
C ARG A 26 27.05 -27.25 -37.33
N PRO A 27 25.97 -26.79 -36.67
CA PRO A 27 25.98 -26.50 -35.24
C PRO A 27 25.71 -27.79 -34.41
N PRO A 28 26.47 -28.05 -33.33
CA PRO A 28 26.08 -29.04 -32.33
C PRO A 28 25.13 -28.44 -31.29
N CYS A 29 24.07 -29.19 -31.02
CA CYS A 29 23.18 -29.24 -29.85
C CYS A 29 23.05 -28.03 -28.90
N GLN A 30 21.79 -27.62 -28.76
CA GLN A 30 21.30 -26.61 -27.82
C GLN A 30 21.65 -26.98 -26.36
N ARG A 31 22.04 -25.98 -25.56
CA ARG A 31 22.03 -26.06 -24.09
C ARG A 31 20.79 -25.33 -23.56
N PRO A 32 19.98 -25.91 -22.66
CA PRO A 32 18.85 -25.21 -22.07
C PRO A 32 19.33 -24.05 -21.16
N PRO A 33 18.62 -22.91 -21.13
CA PRO A 33 18.90 -21.86 -20.16
C PRO A 33 18.55 -22.32 -18.74
N ALA A 34 19.40 -21.99 -17.76
CA ALA A 34 19.18 -22.34 -16.36
C ALA A 34 17.91 -21.68 -15.81
N PRO A 35 17.13 -22.37 -14.94
CA PRO A 35 15.93 -21.81 -14.34
C PRO A 35 16.28 -20.59 -13.50
N HIS A 36 15.58 -19.49 -13.75
CA HIS A 36 15.76 -18.26 -12.99
C HIS A 36 15.21 -18.47 -11.57
N GLN A 37 16.11 -18.50 -10.59
CA GLN A 37 15.80 -18.54 -9.16
C GLN A 37 14.89 -17.35 -8.79
N ALA A 38 13.59 -17.58 -8.69
CA ALA A 38 12.60 -16.60 -8.24
C ALA A 38 12.74 -16.41 -6.73
N ARG A 39 13.71 -15.57 -6.32
CA ARG A 39 13.94 -15.23 -4.92
C ARG A 39 12.67 -14.70 -4.25
N PRO A 40 12.22 -15.27 -3.12
CA PRO A 40 11.17 -14.67 -2.31
C PRO A 40 11.60 -13.27 -1.87
N ARG A 41 10.83 -12.25 -2.26
CA ARG A 41 11.07 -10.87 -1.83
C ARG A 41 10.69 -10.76 -0.35
N LYS A 42 11.66 -10.91 0.55
CA LYS A 42 11.49 -10.68 1.99
C LYS A 42 10.87 -9.29 2.19
N ILE A 43 9.64 -9.26 2.72
CA ILE A 43 8.98 -8.02 3.12
C ILE A 43 9.55 -7.63 4.49
N THR A 44 10.74 -7.06 4.48
CA THR A 44 11.36 -6.39 5.64
C THR A 44 10.71 -5.01 5.79
N PHE A 45 10.28 -4.68 7.01
CA PHE A 45 9.91 -3.31 7.38
C PHE A 45 11.05 -2.71 8.19
N GLU A 46 11.60 -1.60 7.71
CA GLU A 46 12.31 -0.61 8.52
C GLU A 46 11.24 0.27 9.19
N ASP A 47 11.02 0.10 10.49
CA ASP A 47 10.37 1.09 11.37
C ASP A 47 10.69 0.79 12.85
N GLU A 48 11.98 0.72 13.17
CA GLU A 48 12.46 0.86 14.55
C GLU A 48 12.56 2.35 14.91
N LEU A 49 12.29 2.69 16.17
CA LEU A 49 12.50 4.01 16.80
C LEU A 49 11.52 5.18 16.49
N THR A 50 10.33 5.17 17.12
CA THR A 50 9.78 6.41 17.75
C THR A 50 8.95 6.10 19.01
N SER A 51 9.59 5.52 20.04
CA SER A 51 9.00 5.38 21.38
C SER A 51 9.28 6.62 22.24
N ARG A 52 8.68 7.77 21.88
CA ARG A 52 8.77 8.99 22.70
C ARG A 52 7.85 8.87 23.92
N ALA A 53 8.44 8.54 25.06
CA ALA A 53 7.75 8.42 26.33
C ALA A 53 7.00 9.71 26.71
N LEU A 54 5.71 9.57 27.04
CA LEU A 54 4.95 10.57 27.78
C LEU A 54 4.25 9.89 28.95
N LEU A 55 4.72 10.23 30.15
CA LEU A 55 4.17 9.77 31.42
C LEU A 55 2.77 10.36 31.63
N GLY A 56 1.82 9.51 32.01
CA GLY A 56 0.42 9.88 32.20
C GLY A 56 -0.40 8.73 32.76
N ALA A 57 0.04 8.17 33.90
CA ALA A 57 -0.57 6.97 34.48
C ALA A 57 -2.02 7.21 34.91
N ARG A 58 -2.97 6.73 34.10
CA ARG A 58 -4.34 6.40 34.53
C ARG A 58 -4.53 4.90 34.36
N LYS A 59 -4.91 4.22 35.44
CA LYS A 59 -5.26 2.79 35.44
C LYS A 59 -6.21 2.48 34.27
N PRO A 60 -5.91 1.49 33.41
CA PRO A 60 -6.95 0.94 32.55
C PRO A 60 -8.00 0.28 33.45
N ALA A 61 -9.24 0.74 33.34
CA ALA A 61 -10.38 0.05 33.91
C ALA A 61 -10.50 -1.34 33.25
N ALA A 62 -10.99 -2.32 34.01
CA ALA A 62 -11.00 -3.74 33.68
C ALA A 62 -11.17 -4.06 32.18
N ALA A 63 -10.11 -4.61 31.58
CA ALA A 63 -10.24 -5.31 30.32
C ALA A 63 -11.03 -6.60 30.58
N GLY A 64 -12.34 -6.58 30.32
CA GLY A 64 -13.09 -7.81 30.10
C GLY A 64 -12.50 -8.58 28.90
N PRO A 65 -12.82 -9.87 28.73
CA PRO A 65 -12.29 -10.66 27.61
C PRO A 65 -12.58 -9.95 26.29
N HIS A 66 -11.53 -9.43 25.64
CA HIS A 66 -11.68 -8.89 24.29
C HIS A 66 -12.13 -10.05 23.39
N PRO A 67 -13.30 -9.96 22.74
CA PRO A 67 -13.78 -11.04 21.89
C PRO A 67 -12.76 -11.29 20.78
N VAL A 68 -12.44 -12.56 20.56
CA VAL A 68 -11.52 -12.99 19.49
C VAL A 68 -11.97 -12.36 18.17
N PRO A 69 -11.08 -11.67 17.42
CA PRO A 69 -11.46 -11.03 16.18
C PRO A 69 -12.06 -12.01 15.18
N ASP A 70 -13.12 -11.59 14.48
CA ASP A 70 -13.88 -12.45 13.57
C ASP A 70 -13.01 -13.07 12.45
N TYR A 71 -11.94 -12.38 12.04
CA TYR A 71 -10.99 -12.87 11.06
C TYR A 71 -10.14 -14.05 11.55
N GLU A 72 -9.93 -14.23 12.86
CA GLU A 72 -9.20 -15.39 13.37
C GLU A 72 -10.03 -16.67 13.23
N LEU A 73 -11.35 -16.56 13.42
CA LEU A 73 -12.33 -17.63 13.20
C LEU A 73 -12.59 -17.89 11.71
N LYS A 74 -12.65 -16.84 10.89
CA LYS A 74 -12.91 -16.95 9.43
C LYS A 74 -11.71 -17.46 8.64
N TYR A 75 -10.49 -17.27 9.13
CA TYR A 75 -9.25 -17.65 8.46
C TYR A 75 -8.39 -18.58 9.34
N PRO A 76 -8.83 -19.83 9.58
CA PRO A 76 -8.07 -20.82 10.33
C PRO A 76 -6.75 -21.23 9.62
N PRO A 77 -5.89 -22.05 10.26
CA PRO A 77 -4.70 -22.62 9.62
C PRO A 77 -5.00 -23.33 8.30
N LEU A 78 -4.20 -23.02 7.29
CA LEU A 78 -4.32 -23.56 5.94
C LEU A 78 -4.01 -25.06 5.89
N ARG A 79 -4.64 -25.76 4.94
CA ARG A 79 -4.50 -27.21 4.71
C ARG A 79 -4.39 -27.60 3.23
N SER A 80 -4.34 -26.63 2.31
CA SER A 80 -4.21 -26.89 0.88
C SER A 80 -3.81 -25.64 0.10
N GLU A 81 -3.14 -25.83 -1.03
CA GLU A 81 -2.71 -24.75 -1.94
C GLU A 81 -3.89 -23.95 -2.51
N ARG A 82 -5.05 -24.60 -2.70
CA ARG A 82 -6.29 -23.91 -3.12
C ARG A 82 -6.76 -22.93 -2.05
N ALA A 83 -6.79 -23.34 -0.77
CA ALA A 83 -7.16 -22.45 0.32
C ALA A 83 -6.14 -21.31 0.50
N ARG A 84 -4.84 -21.61 0.35
CA ARG A 84 -3.76 -20.61 0.35
C ARG A 84 -3.95 -19.56 -0.73
N SER A 85 -4.22 -19.98 -1.97
CA SER A 85 -4.51 -19.09 -3.10
C SER A 85 -5.70 -18.16 -2.82
N CYS A 86 -6.77 -18.67 -2.20
CA CYS A 86 -7.89 -17.84 -1.77
C CYS A 86 -7.49 -16.80 -0.71
N TYR A 87 -6.63 -17.16 0.26
CA TYR A 87 -6.17 -16.22 1.29
C TYR A 87 -5.28 -15.13 0.69
N VAL A 88 -4.43 -15.47 -0.29
CA VAL A 88 -3.62 -14.51 -1.05
C VAL A 88 -4.50 -13.52 -1.81
N ALA A 89 -5.55 -13.99 -2.50
CA ALA A 89 -6.48 -13.13 -3.23
C ALA A 89 -7.21 -12.14 -2.28
N VAL A 90 -7.72 -12.64 -1.14
CA VAL A 90 -8.33 -11.80 -0.10
C VAL A 90 -7.33 -10.80 0.47
N PHE A 91 -6.08 -11.21 0.71
CA PHE A 91 -5.03 -10.31 1.20
C PHE A 91 -4.78 -9.17 0.22
N GLN A 92 -4.66 -9.46 -1.07
CA GLN A 92 -4.38 -8.44 -2.11
C GLN A 92 -5.51 -7.41 -2.23
N ASP A 93 -6.76 -7.87 -2.34
CA ASP A 93 -7.95 -7.01 -2.36
C ASP A 93 -8.02 -6.08 -1.13
N GLN A 94 -7.97 -6.68 0.06
CA GLN A 94 -8.15 -5.97 1.32
C GLN A 94 -6.95 -5.07 1.66
N HIS A 95 -5.76 -5.36 1.10
CA HIS A 95 -4.59 -4.48 1.18
C HIS A 95 -4.78 -3.22 0.32
N ALA A 96 -5.37 -3.33 -0.87
CA ALA A 96 -5.72 -2.16 -1.68
C ALA A 96 -6.75 -1.27 -0.98
N GLU A 97 -7.78 -1.88 -0.34
CA GLU A 97 -8.73 -1.16 0.52
C GLU A 97 -8.00 -0.40 1.66
N LEU A 98 -7.09 -1.07 2.36
CA LEU A 98 -6.29 -0.47 3.43
C LEU A 98 -5.43 0.70 2.95
N GLN A 99 -4.75 0.57 1.80
CA GLN A 99 -3.92 1.64 1.24
C GLN A 99 -4.76 2.89 0.92
N LYS A 100 -5.92 2.71 0.29
CA LYS A 100 -6.86 3.81 0.00
C LYS A 100 -7.32 4.50 1.29
N LEU A 101 -7.77 3.74 2.29
CA LEU A 101 -8.26 4.29 3.55
C LEU A 101 -7.15 5.00 4.34
N GLN A 102 -5.92 4.48 4.34
CA GLN A 102 -4.78 5.16 4.96
C GLN A 102 -4.51 6.52 4.30
N HIS A 103 -4.51 6.59 2.96
CA HIS A 103 -4.35 7.85 2.25
C HIS A 103 -5.45 8.86 2.60
N GLU A 104 -6.73 8.44 2.62
CA GLU A 104 -7.86 9.30 3.01
C GLU A 104 -7.76 9.80 4.47
N VAL A 105 -7.37 8.92 5.40
CA VAL A 105 -7.19 9.26 6.82
C VAL A 105 -6.04 10.25 7.00
N VAL A 106 -4.88 10.00 6.37
CA VAL A 106 -3.71 10.89 6.43
C VAL A 106 -4.02 12.25 5.80
N ALA A 107 -4.66 12.30 4.62
CA ALA A 107 -5.04 13.55 3.97
C ALA A 107 -6.05 14.36 4.82
N THR A 108 -7.03 13.70 5.43
CA THR A 108 -7.99 14.33 6.34
C THR A 108 -7.29 14.88 7.58
N GLN A 109 -6.43 14.08 8.20
CA GLN A 109 -5.65 14.47 9.37
C GLN A 109 -4.72 15.66 9.08
N ALA A 110 -4.02 15.65 7.94
CA ALA A 110 -3.15 16.74 7.51
C ALA A 110 -3.93 18.06 7.32
N LYS A 111 -5.12 18.01 6.71
CA LYS A 111 -6.01 19.18 6.55
C LYS A 111 -6.48 19.72 7.91
N LEU A 112 -6.83 18.84 8.84
CA LEU A 112 -7.21 19.25 10.20
C LEU A 112 -6.04 19.88 10.96
N GLN A 113 -4.83 19.31 10.88
CA GLN A 113 -3.62 19.90 11.45
C GLN A 113 -3.26 21.25 10.83
N GLN A 114 -3.39 21.41 9.51
CA GLN A 114 -3.15 22.69 8.83
C GLN A 114 -4.09 23.80 9.34
N LEU A 115 -5.37 23.48 9.55
CA LEU A 115 -6.34 24.41 10.12
C LEU A 115 -6.02 24.73 11.59
N GLU A 116 -5.67 23.70 12.39
CA GLU A 116 -5.23 23.85 13.78
C GLU A 116 -4.03 24.79 13.92
N THR A 117 -3.00 24.62 13.08
CA THR A 117 -1.83 25.49 13.03
C THR A 117 -2.20 26.93 12.66
N ARG A 118 -3.04 27.14 11.65
CA ARG A 118 -3.50 28.48 11.25
C ARG A 118 -4.30 29.17 12.36
N LEU A 119 -5.16 28.45 13.06
CA LEU A 119 -5.94 28.98 14.19
C LEU A 119 -5.06 29.35 15.38
N ARG A 120 -4.01 28.56 15.67
CA ARG A 120 -3.01 28.88 16.71
C ARG A 120 -2.12 30.06 16.36
N ALA A 121 -1.91 30.33 15.07
CA ALA A 121 -1.12 31.45 14.57
C ALA A 121 -1.90 32.77 14.47
N LEU A 122 -3.21 32.78 14.77
CA LEU A 122 -3.99 34.00 14.80
C LEU A 122 -3.53 34.93 15.94
N PRO A 123 -3.53 36.26 15.74
CA PRO A 123 -3.26 37.21 16.82
C PRO A 123 -4.32 37.10 17.93
N ARG A 124 -3.98 37.57 19.13
CA ARG A 124 -4.91 37.63 20.26
C ARG A 124 -6.17 38.44 19.85
N PRO A 125 -7.39 37.92 20.11
CA PRO A 125 -8.62 38.64 19.80
C PRO A 125 -8.66 40.02 20.46
N ARG A 126 -9.07 41.03 19.69
CA ARG A 126 -9.22 42.43 20.09
C ARG A 126 -10.63 42.76 20.56
N SER A 127 -11.61 41.93 20.23
CA SER A 127 -13.00 42.07 20.70
C SER A 127 -13.57 40.75 21.23
N GLN A 128 -14.66 40.84 22.00
CA GLN A 128 -15.41 39.66 22.45
C GLN A 128 -16.01 38.89 21.26
N GLU A 129 -16.35 39.57 20.17
CA GLU A 129 -16.89 38.96 18.96
C GLU A 129 -15.82 38.15 18.21
N GLU A 130 -14.62 38.70 18.02
CA GLU A 130 -13.48 37.96 17.46
C GLU A 130 -13.18 36.71 18.28
N ALA A 131 -13.18 36.81 19.62
CA ALA A 131 -12.97 35.67 20.51
C ALA A 131 -14.07 34.59 20.36
N ARG A 132 -15.34 35.00 20.25
CA ARG A 132 -16.47 34.08 20.00
C ARG A 132 -16.37 33.43 18.62
N ALA A 133 -15.95 34.16 17.59
CA ALA A 133 -15.74 33.64 16.25
C ALA A 133 -14.62 32.58 16.26
N THR A 134 -13.46 32.87 16.84
CA THR A 134 -12.36 31.90 16.97
C THR A 134 -12.79 30.65 17.75
N ALA A 135 -13.54 30.80 18.85
CA ALA A 135 -14.06 29.68 19.63
C ALA A 135 -15.03 28.79 18.82
N ARG A 136 -15.89 29.38 17.97
CA ARG A 136 -16.77 28.63 17.06
C ARG A 136 -15.96 27.80 16.06
N VAL A 137 -14.90 28.36 15.45
CA VAL A 137 -14.08 27.59 14.50
C VAL A 137 -13.33 26.44 15.20
N TRP A 138 -12.87 26.63 16.44
CA TRP A 138 -12.34 25.53 17.26
C TRP A 138 -13.35 24.42 17.52
N GLN A 139 -14.61 24.77 17.81
CA GLN A 139 -15.69 23.79 17.99
C GLN A 139 -15.97 23.01 16.70
N GLU A 140 -16.02 23.67 15.54
CA GLU A 140 -16.20 22.98 14.25
C GLU A 140 -15.02 22.07 13.88
N LEU A 141 -13.78 22.49 14.19
CA LEU A 141 -12.60 21.64 14.00
C LEU A 141 -12.68 20.37 14.85
N GLU A 142 -13.04 20.49 16.13
CA GLU A 142 -13.16 19.35 17.04
C GLU A 142 -14.35 18.45 16.66
N LYS A 143 -15.48 19.01 16.18
CA LYS A 143 -16.57 18.23 15.56
C LYS A 143 -16.07 17.41 14.38
N LYS A 144 -15.22 17.97 13.50
CA LYS A 144 -14.63 17.22 12.37
C LYS A 144 -13.63 16.15 12.80
N ARG A 145 -12.91 16.33 13.92
CA ARG A 145 -12.05 15.28 14.51
C ARG A 145 -12.87 14.14 15.11
N ARG A 146 -14.08 14.43 15.59
CA ARG A 146 -15.04 13.45 16.15
C ARG A 146 -16.11 12.99 15.15
N ASP A 147 -15.92 13.29 13.87
CA ASP A 147 -16.84 12.87 12.81
C ASP A 147 -16.94 11.33 12.77
N PRO A 148 -18.14 10.73 12.91
CA PRO A 148 -18.29 9.28 12.94
C PRO A 148 -17.76 8.59 11.67
N GLY A 149 -17.84 9.25 10.51
CA GLY A 149 -17.28 8.73 9.26
C GLY A 149 -15.75 8.71 9.26
N PHE A 150 -15.09 9.74 9.80
CA PHE A 150 -13.64 9.76 9.98
C PHE A 150 -13.18 8.71 11.00
N GLN A 151 -13.85 8.62 12.15
CA GLN A 151 -13.58 7.59 13.15
C GLN A 151 -13.79 6.17 12.60
N HIS A 152 -14.83 5.95 11.79
CA HIS A 152 -15.07 4.67 11.13
C HIS A 152 -13.94 4.32 10.14
N ARG A 153 -13.44 5.27 9.34
CA ARG A 153 -12.28 5.04 8.45
C ARG A 153 -11.01 4.69 9.24
N GLN A 154 -10.77 5.33 10.38
CA GLN A 154 -9.66 4.99 11.28
C GLN A 154 -9.81 3.57 11.87
N ALA A 155 -10.99 3.25 12.41
CA ALA A 155 -11.29 1.93 12.96
C ALA A 155 -11.16 0.81 11.90
N ARG A 156 -11.63 1.07 10.67
CA ARG A 156 -11.49 0.16 9.53
C ARG A 156 -10.02 -0.05 9.14
N CYS A 157 -9.18 0.98 9.18
CA CYS A 157 -7.73 0.83 8.98
C CYS A 157 -7.11 -0.11 10.03
N LEU A 158 -7.46 0.06 11.31
CA LEU A 158 -6.95 -0.79 12.40
C LEU A 158 -7.41 -2.25 12.25
N TYR A 159 -8.68 -2.45 11.92
CA TYR A 159 -9.26 -3.77 11.64
C TYR A 159 -8.54 -4.47 10.49
N LEU A 160 -8.37 -3.79 9.35
CA LEU A 160 -7.70 -4.34 8.17
C LEU A 160 -6.22 -4.65 8.46
N LYS A 161 -5.50 -3.80 9.20
CA LYS A 161 -4.12 -4.12 9.65
C LYS A 161 -4.06 -5.42 10.44
N GLY A 162 -5.01 -5.65 11.36
CA GLY A 162 -5.12 -6.91 12.12
C GLY A 162 -5.40 -8.11 11.22
N LYS A 163 -6.46 -8.03 10.41
CA LYS A 163 -6.88 -9.08 9.46
C LYS A 163 -5.76 -9.46 8.47
N LEU A 164 -5.11 -8.47 7.87
CA LEU A 164 -4.03 -8.70 6.89
C LEU A 164 -2.78 -9.30 7.54
N ARG A 165 -2.42 -8.86 8.76
CA ARG A 165 -1.34 -9.50 9.54
C ARG A 165 -1.65 -10.97 9.80
N HIS A 166 -2.88 -11.29 10.24
CA HIS A 166 -3.31 -12.67 10.47
C HIS A 166 -3.25 -13.52 9.19
N LEU A 167 -3.82 -13.03 8.08
CA LEU A 167 -3.75 -13.70 6.78
C LEU A 167 -2.31 -13.98 6.34
N LYS A 168 -1.42 -12.98 6.43
CA LYS A 168 0.01 -13.15 6.10
C LYS A 168 0.66 -14.23 6.97
N THR A 169 0.37 -14.26 8.27
CA THR A 169 0.89 -15.29 9.18
C THR A 169 0.38 -16.69 8.82
N GLN A 170 -0.89 -16.85 8.45
CA GLN A 170 -1.41 -18.17 8.05
C GLN A 170 -0.81 -18.66 6.73
N ILE A 171 -0.61 -17.77 5.76
CA ILE A 171 0.07 -18.08 4.49
C ILE A 171 1.52 -18.49 4.77
N GLN A 172 2.30 -17.66 5.48
CA GLN A 172 3.70 -17.95 5.78
C GLN A 172 3.88 -19.30 6.50
N LYS A 173 3.05 -19.59 7.52
CA LYS A 173 3.11 -20.86 8.26
C LYS A 173 2.86 -22.09 7.39
N PHE A 174 2.05 -21.96 6.34
CA PHE A 174 1.81 -23.05 5.39
C PHE A 174 3.00 -23.23 4.46
N ASP A 175 3.53 -22.14 3.93
CA ASP A 175 4.71 -22.12 3.05
C ASP A 175 5.92 -22.78 3.75
N ASP A 176 6.20 -22.37 4.99
CA ASP A 176 7.29 -22.91 5.83
C ASP A 176 7.16 -24.43 6.07
N GLN A 177 5.92 -24.94 6.17
CA GLN A 177 5.65 -26.38 6.34
C GLN A 177 5.88 -27.15 5.03
N THR A 178 5.37 -26.64 3.90
CA THR A 178 5.55 -27.29 2.60
C THR A 178 7.02 -27.32 2.15
N ASP A 179 7.78 -26.27 2.41
CA ASP A 179 9.22 -26.23 2.11
C ASP A 179 10.01 -27.22 2.98
N SER A 180 9.56 -27.45 4.23
CA SER A 180 10.20 -28.41 5.15
C SER A 180 9.92 -29.87 4.75
N GLU A 181 8.68 -30.22 4.41
CA GLU A 181 8.33 -31.58 3.98
C GLU A 181 8.97 -31.93 2.62
N GLY A 182 9.05 -30.98 1.69
CA GLY A 182 9.71 -31.18 0.40
C GLY A 182 11.22 -31.46 0.50
N SER A 183 11.88 -31.03 1.57
CA SER A 183 13.32 -31.25 1.80
C SER A 183 13.67 -32.63 2.38
N ALA A 184 12.68 -33.41 2.85
CA ALA A 184 12.93 -34.69 3.53
C ALA A 184 12.99 -35.91 2.57
N TYR A 185 12.81 -35.69 1.27
CA TYR A 185 12.71 -36.73 0.24
C TYR A 185 13.85 -36.69 -0.81
N PHE A 186 15.05 -36.24 -0.42
CA PHE A 186 16.24 -36.13 -1.28
C PHE A 186 17.49 -36.73 -0.62
#